data_AF-A0A730TJM2-F1
#
_entry.id   AF-A0A730TJM2-F1
#
_cell.length_a   1.000
_cell.length_b   1.000
_cell.length_c   1.000
_cell.angle_alpha   90.00
_cell.angle_beta   90.00
_cell.angle_gamma   90.00
#
_symmetry.space_group_name_H-M   'P 1'
#
loop_
_entity.id
_entity.type
_entity.pdbx_description
1 polymer ?
#
loop_
_entity_poly.entity_id
_entity_poly.type
_entity_poly.pdbx_seq_one_letter_code
_entity_poly.pdbx_strand_id
1 'polypeptide(L)'
;QDLRDFFETADSCEGWIRDFDVRQEKLTYQFVEDSIKRDCSNIENKLLSMKNKYKNNKDYSARLTVYDDTIIIYDEYKKAQIKNESNE
;
A
#
# COMPACT_ATOMS: atom_id res chain seq x y z
N GLN A 1 17.43 -4.80 7.53
CA GLN A 1 17.17 -5.09 6.10
C GLN A 1 15.68 -5.03 5.90
N ASP A 2 14.93 -5.94 6.54
CA ASP A 2 13.47 -5.95 6.66
C ASP A 2 12.75 -4.62 6.91
N LEU A 3 13.21 -3.76 7.84
CA LEU A 3 12.57 -2.44 8.06
C LEU A 3 12.70 -1.53 6.84
N ARG A 4 13.88 -1.52 6.23
CA ARG A 4 14.15 -0.69 5.05
C ARG A 4 13.34 -1.22 3.86
N ASP A 5 13.35 -2.53 3.66
CA ASP A 5 12.57 -3.17 2.60
C ASP A 5 11.07 -2.91 2.77
N PHE A 6 10.58 -2.88 4.03
CA PHE A 6 9.20 -2.49 4.33
C PHE A 6 8.92 -1.04 3.97
N PHE A 7 9.75 -0.08 4.39
CA PHE A 7 9.57 1.34 4.06
C PHE A 7 9.56 1.58 2.55
N GLU A 8 10.51 0.99 1.81
CA GLU A 8 10.56 1.09 0.36
C GLU A 8 9.29 0.51 -0.31
N THR A 9 8.76 -0.61 0.21
CA THR A 9 7.50 -1.19 -0.28
C THR A 9 6.30 -0.28 0.01
N ALA A 10 6.23 0.28 1.22
CA ALA A 10 5.12 1.11 1.66
C ALA A 10 5.07 2.43 0.88
N ASP A 11 6.21 3.11 0.74
CA ASP A 11 6.34 4.32 -0.06
C ASP A 11 5.97 4.07 -1.54
N SER A 12 6.40 2.92 -2.10
CA SER A 12 6.03 2.54 -3.46
C SER A 12 4.53 2.30 -3.60
N CYS A 13 3.90 1.70 -2.59
CA CYS A 13 2.46 1.45 -2.59
C CYS A 13 1.65 2.75 -2.67
N GLU A 14 2.01 3.76 -1.85
CA GLU A 14 1.37 5.08 -1.91
C GLU A 14 1.59 5.75 -3.26
N GLY A 15 2.81 5.66 -3.81
CA GLY A 15 3.13 6.18 -5.13
C GLY A 15 2.25 5.57 -6.23
N TRP A 16 2.15 4.24 -6.27
CA TRP A 16 1.32 3.57 -7.26
C TRP A 16 -0.17 3.90 -7.12
N ILE A 17 -0.70 3.94 -5.89
CA ILE A 17 -2.11 4.29 -5.67
C ILE A 17 -2.39 5.73 -6.09
N ARG A 18 -1.45 6.66 -5.83
CA ARG A 18 -1.57 8.05 -6.27
C ARG A 18 -1.56 8.18 -7.80
N ASP A 19 -0.74 7.38 -8.46
CA ASP A 19 -0.59 7.41 -9.92
C ASP A 19 -1.70 6.63 -10.64
N PHE A 20 -2.55 5.90 -9.90
CA PHE A 20 -3.69 5.16 -10.43
C PHE A 20 -4.79 6.10 -10.94
N ASP A 21 -5.02 6.08 -12.25
CA ASP A 21 -6.12 6.79 -12.89
C ASP A 21 -6.73 5.94 -14.02
N VAL A 22 -7.98 5.51 -13.81
CA VAL A 22 -8.74 4.68 -14.77
C VAL A 22 -8.99 5.37 -16.11
N ARG A 23 -8.79 6.69 -16.20
CA ARG A 23 -8.94 7.47 -17.44
C ARG A 23 -7.69 7.43 -18.33
N GLN A 24 -6.57 6.90 -17.82
CA GLN A 24 -5.36 6.71 -18.61
C GLN A 24 -5.55 5.63 -19.69
N GLU A 25 -4.58 5.52 -20.59
CA GLU A 25 -4.57 4.45 -21.59
C GLU A 25 -4.65 3.07 -20.93
N LYS A 26 -5.37 2.14 -21.57
CA LYS A 26 -5.69 0.84 -20.98
C LYS A 26 -4.45 0.11 -20.44
N LEU A 27 -3.37 0.09 -21.21
CA LEU A 27 -2.12 -0.57 -20.83
C LEU A 27 -1.46 0.11 -19.62
N THR A 28 -1.52 1.44 -19.55
CA THR A 28 -0.95 2.22 -18.44
C THR A 28 -1.73 1.98 -17.15
N TYR A 29 -3.06 2.07 -17.21
CA TYR A 29 -3.89 1.80 -16.02
C TYR A 29 -3.67 0.36 -15.53
N GLN A 30 -3.65 -0.64 -16.42
CA GLN A 30 -3.43 -2.04 -16.05
C GLN A 30 -2.04 -2.26 -15.44
N PHE A 31 -0.99 -1.63 -16.00
CA PHE A 31 0.36 -1.73 -15.44
C PHE A 31 0.45 -1.18 -14.00
N VAL A 32 -0.19 -0.03 -13.75
CA VAL A 32 -0.24 0.56 -12.40
C VAL A 32 -1.07 -0.33 -11.48
N GLU A 33 -2.22 -0.83 -11.93
CA GLU A 33 -3.08 -1.73 -11.18
C GLU A 33 -2.34 -3.01 -10.75
N ASP A 34 -1.61 -3.64 -11.67
CA ASP A 34 -0.81 -4.83 -11.40
C ASP A 34 0.34 -4.55 -10.42
N SER A 35 0.96 -3.36 -10.51
CA SER A 35 1.99 -2.95 -9.56
C SER A 35 1.40 -2.75 -8.16
N ILE A 36 0.22 -2.16 -8.03
CA ILE A 36 -0.50 -2.07 -6.74
C ILE A 36 -0.79 -3.47 -6.20
N LYS A 37 -1.35 -4.37 -7.01
CA LYS A 37 -1.68 -5.74 -6.58
C LYS A 37 -0.44 -6.51 -6.11
N ARG A 38 0.69 -6.37 -6.83
CA ARG A 38 1.96 -7.02 -6.47
C ARG A 38 2.56 -6.45 -5.19
N ASP A 39 2.65 -5.13 -5.08
CA ASP A 39 3.47 -4.48 -4.05
C ASP A 39 2.67 -4.22 -2.76
N CYS A 40 1.38 -3.89 -2.88
CA CYS A 40 0.52 -3.51 -1.75
C CYS A 40 -0.28 -4.67 -1.13
N SER A 41 -0.51 -5.78 -1.82
CA SER A 41 -1.47 -6.82 -1.38
C SER A 41 -1.23 -7.38 0.03
N ASN A 42 0.02 -7.35 0.51
CA ASN A 42 0.40 -7.88 1.82
C ASN A 42 0.90 -6.78 2.79
N ILE A 43 0.65 -5.50 2.49
CA ILE A 43 1.24 -4.38 3.24
C ILE A 43 0.75 -4.34 4.70
N GLU A 44 -0.52 -4.68 4.95
CA GLU A 44 -1.11 -4.73 6.29
C GLU A 44 -0.43 -5.78 7.17
N ASN A 45 -0.31 -7.02 6.70
CA ASN A 45 0.36 -8.08 7.46
C ASN A 45 1.84 -7.77 7.68
N LYS A 46 2.51 -7.19 6.67
CA LYS A 46 3.92 -6.76 6.81
C LYS A 46 4.04 -5.68 7.89
N LEU A 47 3.16 -4.67 7.90
CA LEU A 47 3.16 -3.62 8.92
C LEU A 47 2.93 -4.19 10.32
N LEU A 48 1.94 -5.07 10.49
CA LEU A 48 1.66 -5.74 11.76
C LEU A 48 2.87 -6.54 12.25
N SER A 49 3.53 -7.27 11.36
CA SER A 49 4.75 -8.02 11.67
C SER A 49 5.88 -7.09 12.12
N MET A 50 6.11 -5.98 11.40
CA MET A 50 7.13 -4.99 11.76
C MET A 50 6.83 -4.32 13.11
N LYS A 51 5.58 -3.90 13.35
CA LYS A 51 5.15 -3.32 14.63
C LYS A 51 5.39 -4.28 15.79
N ASN A 52 5.04 -5.55 15.62
CA ASN A 52 5.26 -6.58 16.65
C ASN A 52 6.76 -6.82 16.90
N LYS A 53 7.57 -6.88 15.84
CA LYS A 53 9.02 -7.08 15.93
C LYS A 53 9.73 -5.92 16.61
N TYR A 54 9.33 -4.68 16.32
CA TYR A 54 10.00 -3.47 16.78
C TYR A 54 9.27 -2.73 17.91
N LYS A 55 8.25 -3.34 18.53
CA LYS A 55 7.43 -2.72 19.59
C LYS A 55 8.22 -2.09 20.75
N ASN A 56 9.39 -2.65 21.08
CA ASN A 56 10.23 -2.17 22.18
C ASN A 56 11.24 -1.09 21.76
N ASN A 57 11.36 -0.80 20.46
CA ASN A 57 12.18 0.28 19.94
C ASN A 57 11.30 1.52 19.70
N LYS A 58 11.45 2.55 20.53
CA LYS A 58 10.60 3.74 20.48
C LYS A 58 10.66 4.48 19.14
N ASP A 59 11.84 4.60 18.54
CA ASP A 59 12.01 5.31 17.26
C ASP A 59 11.31 4.55 16.12
N TYR A 60 11.59 3.25 15.98
CA TYR A 60 10.96 2.45 14.93
C TYR A 60 9.46 2.25 15.15
N SER A 61 9.01 2.07 16.40
CA SER A 61 7.59 1.99 16.71
C SER A 61 6.85 3.25 16.28
N ALA A 62 7.40 4.44 16.58
CA ALA A 62 6.81 5.71 16.14
C ALA A 62 6.79 5.84 14.60
N ARG A 63 7.91 5.53 13.93
CA ARG A 63 7.96 5.58 12.45
C ARG A 63 6.96 4.63 11.80
N LEU A 64 6.79 3.42 12.35
CA LEU A 64 5.84 2.44 11.82
C LEU A 64 4.38 2.87 11.99
N THR A 65 4.05 3.77 12.92
CA THR A 65 2.66 4.29 13.01
C THR A 65 2.28 5.22 11.86
N VAL A 66 3.24 5.87 11.21
CA VAL A 66 2.97 6.71 10.03
C VAL A 66 2.38 5.86 8.89
N TYR A 67 2.83 4.61 8.76
CA TYR A 67 2.37 3.69 7.74
C TYR A 67 0.98 3.09 8.00
N ASP A 68 0.31 3.44 9.10
CA ASP A 68 -1.13 3.17 9.26
C ASP A 68 -1.95 3.91 8.20
N ASP A 69 -1.54 5.12 7.83
CA ASP A 69 -2.19 5.91 6.77
C ASP A 69 -2.07 5.22 5.41
N THR A 70 -0.92 4.60 5.12
CA THR A 70 -0.74 3.77 3.92
C THR A 70 -1.76 2.65 3.82
N ILE A 71 -2.11 2.01 4.95
CA ILE A 71 -3.14 0.97 4.98
C ILE A 71 -4.50 1.56 4.65
N ILE A 72 -4.83 2.72 5.22
CA ILE A 72 -6.10 3.42 4.94
C ILE A 72 -6.22 3.76 3.46
N ILE A 73 -5.16 4.34 2.87
CA ILE A 73 -5.11 4.69 1.44
C ILE A 73 -5.33 3.44 0.56
N TYR A 74 -4.69 2.32 0.91
CA TYR A 74 -4.89 1.06 0.19
C TYR A 74 -6.30 0.48 0.34
N ASP A 75 -6.89 0.56 1.53
CA ASP A 75 -8.27 0.13 1.76
C ASP A 75 -9.29 0.98 0.99
N GLU A 76 -9.07 2.28 0.89
CA GLU A 76 -9.89 3.18 0.09
C GLU A 76 -9.80 2.85 -1.40
N TYR A 77 -8.59 2.60 -1.91
CA TYR A 77 -8.37 2.11 -3.26
C TYR A 77 -9.16 0.81 -3.53
N LYS A 78 -9.05 -0.21 -2.65
CA LYS A 78 -9.78 -1.48 -2.80
C LYS A 78 -11.30 -1.26 -2.87
N LYS A 79 -11.84 -0.40 -2.00
CA LYS A 79 -13.27 -0.06 -2.00
C LYS A 79 -13.70 0.63 -3.29
N ALA A 80 -12.87 1.50 -3.86
CA ALA A 80 -13.13 2.15 -5.13
C ALA A 80 -13.18 1.15 -6.29
N GLN A 81 -12.27 0.16 -6.32
CA GLN A 81 -12.30 -0.91 -7.33
C GLN A 81 -13.59 -1.73 -7.28
N ILE A 82 -14.00 -2.20 -6.09
CA ILE A 82 -15.23 -2.99 -5.93
C ILE A 82 -16.46 -2.21 -6.42
N LYS A 83 -16.52 -0.90 -6.17
CA LYS A 83 -17.61 -0.05 -6.65
C LYS A 83 -17.62 0.09 -8.18
N ASN A 84 -16.45 0.16 -8.81
CA ASN A 84 -16.34 0.25 -10.27
C ASN A 84 -16.74 -1.09 -10.92
N GLU A 85 -16.27 -2.21 -10.38
CA GLU A 85 -16.63 -3.57 -10.85
C GLU A 85 -18.13 -3.88 -10.67
N SER A 86 -18.79 -3.31 -9.64
CA SER A 86 -20.22 -3.50 -9.40
C SER A 86 -21.13 -2.65 -10.30
N ASN A 87 -20.56 -1.68 -11.03
CA ASN A 87 -21.27 -0.75 -11.92
C ASN A 87 -21.08 -1.07 -13.42
N GLU A 88 -20.28 -2.09 -13.76
CA GLU A 88 -20.21 -2.72 -15.09
C GLU A 88 -21.16 -3.92 -15.21
#